data_AF-A0A2S8HV49-F1
#
_entry.id   AF-A0A2S8HV49-F1
#
_cell.length_a   1.000
_cell.length_b   1.000
_cell.length_c   1.000
_cell.angle_alpha   90.00
_cell.angle_beta   90.00
_cell.angle_gamma   90.00
#
_symmetry.space_group_name_H-M   'P 1'
#
loop_
_entity.id
_entity.type
_entity.pdbx_description
1 polymer ?
#
loop_
_entity_poly.entity_id
_entity_poly.type
_entity_poly.pdbx_seq_one_letter_code
_entity_poly.pdbx_strand_id
1 'polypeptide(L)'
;MKLNDVIKDCINLKLDGCATDSAIQCFGGNLLEEKRPVLAIEISTKEILLWMMQGATNAHIYISAGVFHMNALYGPTESFPAARIYFMKTENLLLVGKIGAYIEQHGIRFGPVNDAGFSKLIDDAGYAQRYEAWHEKWKADTRSFDGLLGGRRENTAVDQGIWLSSDGRCLVCGVKTDRMATSTVWGKSGMMIGMQLCLTHEAESQKQSTLLNYLAKHLGGTVMFSNMRPRTAEEALEQACEALTVNLECTIVKVEEQTVTARRKTGVTVVIRQHSPSNYAYNILSPEGKQLSRVDSANHHKVPYGPDHVHSDLRKSTKNVVKASFTYGDVGLDLKLILKLIQEAEGKLSNNQKVIH
;
A
#
# COMPACT_ATOMS: atom_id res chain seq x y z
N MET A 1 -1.24 0.66 -8.68
CA MET A 1 -1.31 -0.71 -9.23
C MET A 1 -2.72 -0.94 -9.80
N LYS A 2 -2.86 -1.49 -11.00
CA LYS A 2 -4.18 -1.72 -11.62
C LYS A 2 -4.60 -3.18 -11.43
N LEU A 3 -5.89 -3.45 -11.21
CA LEU A 3 -6.40 -4.82 -11.09
C LEU A 3 -6.09 -5.70 -12.32
N ASN A 4 -6.02 -5.09 -13.50
CA ASN A 4 -5.60 -5.79 -14.73
C ASN A 4 -4.17 -6.32 -14.68
N ASP A 5 -3.27 -5.70 -13.91
CA ASP A 5 -1.93 -6.23 -13.72
C ASP A 5 -2.00 -7.50 -12.85
N VAL A 6 -2.87 -7.51 -11.83
CA VAL A 6 -3.10 -8.68 -10.96
C VAL A 6 -3.61 -9.87 -11.77
N ILE A 7 -4.58 -9.65 -12.67
CA ILE A 7 -5.11 -10.70 -13.55
C ILE A 7 -4.01 -11.30 -14.43
N LYS A 8 -3.20 -10.46 -15.07
CA LYS A 8 -2.10 -10.92 -15.93
C LYS A 8 -1.11 -11.80 -15.18
N ASP A 9 -0.79 -11.41 -13.95
CA ASP A 9 0.12 -12.19 -13.12
C ASP A 9 -0.50 -13.52 -12.72
N CYS A 10 -1.76 -13.56 -12.27
CA CYS A 10 -2.46 -14.82 -11.99
C CYS A 10 -2.46 -15.78 -13.19
N ILE A 11 -2.64 -15.25 -14.41
CA ILE A 11 -2.58 -16.06 -15.65
C ILE A 11 -1.17 -16.56 -15.94
N ASN A 12 -0.14 -15.74 -15.78
CA ASN A 12 1.26 -16.16 -15.94
C ASN A 12 1.63 -17.31 -14.99
N LEU A 13 0.94 -17.38 -13.86
CA LEU A 13 1.08 -18.40 -12.83
C LEU A 13 0.16 -19.59 -13.02
N LYS A 14 -0.61 -19.60 -14.11
CA LYS A 14 -1.55 -20.65 -14.47
C LYS A 14 -2.61 -20.87 -13.38
N LEU A 15 -2.95 -19.82 -12.63
CA LEU A 15 -4.06 -19.85 -11.67
C LEU A 15 -5.37 -19.80 -12.44
N ASP A 16 -6.31 -20.68 -12.12
CA ASP A 16 -7.64 -20.66 -12.73
C ASP A 16 -8.43 -19.37 -12.43
N GLY A 17 -9.60 -19.23 -13.04
CA GLY A 17 -10.46 -18.06 -12.84
C GLY A 17 -10.89 -17.86 -11.37
N CYS A 18 -11.13 -18.94 -10.61
CA CYS A 18 -11.54 -18.87 -9.21
C CYS A 18 -10.40 -18.33 -8.32
N ALA A 19 -9.19 -18.87 -8.49
CA ALA A 19 -8.00 -18.41 -7.80
C ALA A 19 -7.64 -16.97 -8.18
N THR A 20 -7.81 -16.61 -9.46
CA THR A 20 -7.64 -15.22 -9.93
C THR A 20 -8.65 -14.28 -9.27
N ASP A 21 -9.93 -14.65 -9.20
CA ASP A 21 -10.95 -13.85 -8.52
C ASP A 21 -10.66 -13.70 -7.02
N SER A 22 -10.15 -14.76 -6.39
CA SER A 22 -9.76 -14.73 -4.99
C SER A 22 -8.63 -13.72 -4.74
N ALA A 23 -7.64 -13.65 -5.64
CA ALA A 23 -6.61 -12.61 -5.59
C ALA A 23 -7.23 -11.22 -5.78
N ILE A 24 -8.17 -11.05 -6.71
CA ILE A 24 -8.87 -9.78 -6.93
C ILE A 24 -9.66 -9.35 -5.70
N GLN A 25 -10.28 -10.27 -4.95
CA GLN A 25 -10.97 -9.94 -3.70
C GLN A 25 -10.01 -9.31 -2.67
N CYS A 26 -8.76 -9.80 -2.58
CA CYS A 26 -7.76 -9.25 -1.66
C CYS A 26 -7.40 -7.78 -1.96
N PHE A 27 -7.34 -7.40 -3.25
CA PHE A 27 -7.02 -6.03 -3.67
C PHE A 27 -8.25 -5.14 -3.81
N GLY A 28 -9.35 -5.71 -4.29
CA GLY A 28 -10.56 -5.01 -4.72
C GLY A 28 -11.32 -4.32 -3.59
N GLY A 29 -11.10 -4.74 -2.34
CA GLY A 29 -11.74 -4.12 -1.17
C GLY A 29 -11.41 -2.63 -1.06
N ASN A 30 -10.22 -2.20 -1.52
CA ASN A 30 -9.82 -0.79 -1.56
C ASN A 30 -10.60 0.05 -2.57
N LEU A 31 -11.41 -0.56 -3.44
CA LEU A 31 -12.14 0.08 -4.53
C LEU A 31 -13.67 -0.02 -4.38
N LEU A 32 -14.15 -0.64 -3.30
CA LEU A 32 -15.58 -0.78 -3.06
C LEU A 32 -16.20 0.54 -2.57
N GLU A 33 -17.43 0.78 -2.99
CA GLU A 33 -18.20 1.99 -2.65
C GLU A 33 -19.63 1.58 -2.29
N GLU A 34 -20.19 2.18 -1.24
CA GLU A 34 -21.53 1.85 -0.69
C GLU A 34 -22.67 1.80 -1.73
N LYS A 35 -22.57 2.60 -2.80
CA LYS A 35 -23.60 2.70 -3.83
C LYS A 35 -23.29 1.91 -5.10
N ARG A 36 -22.21 1.13 -5.11
CA ARG A 36 -21.71 0.43 -6.29
C ARG A 36 -21.67 -1.08 -6.07
N PRO A 37 -22.75 -1.82 -6.40
CA PRO A 37 -22.88 -3.26 -6.11
C PRO A 37 -21.93 -4.16 -6.93
N VAL A 38 -21.15 -3.57 -7.82
CA VAL A 38 -20.31 -4.28 -8.79
C VAL A 38 -18.91 -3.68 -8.83
N LEU A 39 -17.91 -4.53 -8.62
CA LEU A 39 -16.54 -4.29 -9.07
C LEU A 39 -16.40 -4.77 -10.52
N ALA A 40 -16.45 -3.84 -11.46
CA ALA A 40 -16.36 -4.12 -12.89
C ALA A 40 -14.92 -3.93 -13.39
N ILE A 41 -14.37 -4.95 -14.05
CA ILE A 41 -12.99 -4.99 -14.55
C ILE A 41 -13.02 -5.31 -16.04
N GLU A 42 -12.64 -4.32 -16.85
CA GLU A 42 -12.55 -4.50 -18.30
C GLU A 42 -11.27 -5.26 -18.65
N ILE A 43 -11.42 -6.35 -19.41
CA ILE A 43 -10.31 -7.22 -19.83
C ILE A 43 -10.00 -7.06 -21.31
N SER A 44 -8.75 -7.28 -21.69
CA SER A 44 -8.23 -6.87 -22.99
C SER A 44 -8.38 -7.90 -24.11
N THR A 45 -8.64 -9.17 -23.79
CA THR A 45 -8.67 -10.26 -24.80
C THR A 45 -9.75 -11.30 -24.49
N LYS A 46 -10.23 -11.98 -25.54
CA LYS A 46 -11.24 -13.04 -25.42
C LYS A 46 -10.69 -14.30 -24.73
N GLU A 47 -9.38 -14.53 -24.82
CA GLU A 47 -8.68 -15.62 -24.16
C GLU A 47 -8.71 -15.42 -22.64
N ILE A 48 -8.44 -14.19 -22.17
CA ILE A 48 -8.57 -13.82 -20.75
C ILE A 48 -10.05 -13.93 -20.31
N LEU A 49 -10.99 -13.52 -21.16
CA LEU A 49 -12.42 -13.64 -20.83
C LEU A 49 -12.82 -15.09 -20.63
N LEU A 50 -12.45 -15.95 -21.57
CA LEU A 50 -12.70 -17.38 -21.50
C LEU A 50 -12.08 -18.00 -20.23
N TRP A 51 -10.84 -17.62 -19.91
CA TRP A 51 -10.16 -18.05 -18.69
C TRP A 51 -10.97 -17.72 -17.42
N MET A 52 -11.46 -16.49 -17.31
CA MET A 52 -12.30 -16.08 -16.18
C MET A 52 -13.67 -16.78 -16.20
N MET A 53 -14.26 -17.04 -17.37
CA MET A 53 -15.56 -17.71 -17.46
C MET A 53 -15.54 -19.15 -16.94
N GLN A 54 -14.40 -19.85 -17.03
CA GLN A 54 -14.28 -21.24 -16.57
C GLN A 54 -14.51 -21.40 -15.06
N GLY A 55 -14.28 -20.35 -14.27
CA GLY A 55 -14.53 -20.34 -12.83
C GLY A 55 -15.70 -19.46 -12.40
N ALA A 56 -16.39 -18.81 -13.34
CA ALA A 56 -17.43 -17.84 -13.03
C ALA A 56 -18.70 -18.51 -12.47
N THR A 57 -19.38 -17.83 -11.55
CA THR A 57 -20.73 -18.20 -11.11
C THR A 57 -21.72 -18.17 -12.28
N ASN A 58 -21.52 -17.22 -13.20
CA ASN A 58 -22.34 -17.09 -14.39
C ASN A 58 -21.56 -16.42 -15.55
N ALA A 59 -21.75 -16.91 -16.77
CA ALA A 59 -21.29 -16.26 -17.99
C ALA A 59 -22.48 -15.82 -18.83
N HIS A 60 -22.53 -14.54 -19.21
CA HIS A 60 -23.68 -13.98 -19.94
C HIS A 60 -23.31 -12.76 -20.80
N ILE A 61 -24.23 -12.40 -21.68
CA ILE A 61 -24.23 -11.13 -22.42
C ILE A 61 -25.24 -10.19 -21.77
N TYR A 62 -24.80 -9.04 -21.29
CA TYR A 62 -25.68 -7.95 -20.87
C TYR A 62 -25.71 -6.87 -21.96
N ILE A 63 -26.89 -6.38 -22.32
CA ILE A 63 -27.05 -5.38 -23.39
C ILE A 63 -27.61 -4.12 -22.77
N SER A 64 -26.88 -3.00 -22.91
CA SER A 64 -27.32 -1.70 -22.42
C SER A 64 -26.99 -0.63 -23.45
N ALA A 65 -28.00 0.16 -23.84
CA ALA A 65 -27.86 1.27 -24.79
C ALA A 65 -27.11 0.91 -26.09
N GLY A 66 -27.31 -0.29 -26.63
CA GLY A 66 -26.65 -0.76 -27.87
C GLY A 66 -25.22 -1.29 -27.67
N VAL A 67 -24.71 -1.30 -26.44
CA VAL A 67 -23.42 -1.89 -26.08
C VAL A 67 -23.64 -3.31 -25.54
N PHE A 68 -22.91 -4.27 -26.10
CA PHE A 68 -22.91 -5.66 -25.66
C PHE A 68 -21.75 -5.88 -24.69
N HIS A 69 -22.08 -6.22 -23.44
CA HIS A 69 -21.14 -6.57 -22.39
C HIS A 69 -21.07 -8.09 -22.25
N MET A 70 -19.89 -8.64 -22.50
CA MET A 70 -19.62 -10.06 -22.43
C MET A 70 -18.95 -10.36 -21.10
N ASN A 71 -19.68 -11.00 -20.18
CA ASN A 71 -19.36 -11.01 -18.76
C ASN A 71 -18.99 -12.40 -18.25
N ALA A 72 -17.92 -12.47 -17.45
CA ALA A 72 -17.70 -13.49 -16.43
C ALA A 72 -18.06 -12.89 -15.07
N LEU A 73 -19.13 -13.39 -14.44
CA LEU A 73 -19.65 -12.89 -13.17
C LEU A 73 -19.31 -13.85 -12.03
N TYR A 74 -18.75 -13.29 -10.98
CA TYR A 74 -18.54 -13.93 -9.69
C TYR A 74 -19.49 -13.31 -8.67
N GLY A 75 -20.37 -14.13 -8.09
CA GLY A 75 -21.39 -13.70 -7.13
C GLY A 75 -20.82 -13.35 -5.74
N PRO A 76 -21.46 -12.45 -4.97
CA PRO A 76 -20.95 -11.95 -3.69
C PRO A 76 -20.54 -13.08 -2.73
N THR A 77 -19.52 -12.83 -1.91
CA THR A 77 -19.01 -13.78 -0.92
C THR A 77 -19.07 -13.15 0.47
N GLU A 78 -18.95 -13.96 1.53
CA GLU A 78 -18.87 -13.44 2.90
C GLU A 78 -17.70 -12.46 3.09
N SER A 79 -16.58 -12.71 2.41
CA SER A 79 -15.38 -11.88 2.47
C SER A 79 -15.38 -10.69 1.50
N PHE A 80 -16.32 -10.63 0.55
CA PHE A 80 -16.36 -9.59 -0.47
C PHE A 80 -17.79 -9.31 -0.97
N PRO A 81 -18.39 -8.17 -0.58
CA PRO A 81 -19.85 -7.97 -0.63
C PRO A 81 -20.41 -7.61 -2.02
N ALA A 82 -19.57 -7.08 -2.91
CA ALA A 82 -19.95 -6.70 -4.28
C ALA A 82 -19.78 -7.88 -5.25
N ALA A 83 -20.58 -7.94 -6.31
CA ALA A 83 -20.31 -8.83 -7.44
C ALA A 83 -19.03 -8.40 -8.16
N ARG A 84 -18.25 -9.34 -8.69
CA ARG A 84 -17.08 -9.04 -9.55
C ARG A 84 -17.42 -9.43 -10.98
N ILE A 85 -17.26 -8.50 -11.90
CA ILE A 85 -17.57 -8.72 -13.31
C ILE A 85 -16.32 -8.44 -14.13
N TYR A 86 -15.81 -9.47 -14.78
CA TYR A 86 -14.74 -9.38 -15.77
C TYR A 86 -15.38 -9.34 -17.15
N PHE A 87 -15.17 -8.26 -17.89
CA PHE A 87 -15.94 -8.05 -19.11
C PHE A 87 -15.14 -7.51 -20.29
N MET A 88 -15.60 -7.90 -21.47
CA MET A 88 -15.31 -7.19 -22.72
C MET A 88 -16.58 -6.49 -23.18
N LYS A 89 -16.47 -5.35 -23.85
CA LYS A 89 -17.62 -4.66 -24.44
C LYS A 89 -17.41 -4.30 -25.90
N THR A 90 -18.49 -4.27 -26.67
CA THR A 90 -18.47 -3.81 -28.06
C THR A 90 -19.87 -3.40 -28.51
N GLU A 91 -19.96 -2.47 -29.45
CA GLU A 91 -21.20 -2.14 -30.16
C GLU A 91 -21.37 -3.00 -31.43
N ASN A 92 -20.34 -3.76 -31.82
CA ASN A 92 -20.31 -4.51 -33.06
C ASN A 92 -20.90 -5.92 -32.88
N LEU A 93 -22.13 -6.12 -33.38
CA LEU A 93 -22.84 -7.40 -33.32
C LEU A 93 -22.08 -8.56 -33.97
N LEU A 94 -21.33 -8.33 -35.05
CA LEU A 94 -20.52 -9.38 -35.68
C LEU A 94 -19.37 -9.83 -34.77
N LEU A 95 -18.79 -8.90 -34.00
CA LEU A 95 -17.75 -9.23 -33.03
C LEU A 95 -18.33 -10.04 -31.86
N VAL A 96 -19.54 -9.70 -31.41
CA VAL A 96 -20.27 -10.48 -30.40
C VAL A 96 -20.47 -11.92 -30.90
N GLY A 97 -20.95 -12.10 -32.14
CA GLY A 97 -21.12 -13.44 -32.72
C GLY A 97 -19.81 -14.23 -32.79
N LYS A 98 -18.69 -13.59 -33.18
CA LYS A 98 -17.37 -14.23 -33.21
C LYS A 98 -16.87 -14.63 -31.82
N ILE A 99 -17.03 -13.77 -30.82
CA ILE A 99 -16.61 -14.05 -29.44
C ILE A 99 -17.51 -15.12 -28.82
N GLY A 100 -18.83 -15.02 -29.02
CA GLY A 100 -19.80 -16.01 -28.55
C GLY A 100 -19.54 -17.40 -29.13
N ALA A 101 -19.34 -17.51 -30.44
CA ALA A 101 -19.00 -18.79 -31.07
C ALA A 101 -17.69 -19.38 -30.53
N TYR A 102 -16.67 -18.54 -30.30
CA TYR A 102 -15.42 -18.98 -29.68
C TYR A 102 -15.64 -19.52 -28.26
N ILE A 103 -16.43 -18.83 -27.43
CA ILE A 103 -16.74 -19.24 -26.05
C ILE A 103 -17.55 -20.54 -26.02
N GLU A 104 -18.56 -20.68 -26.87
CA GLU A 104 -19.40 -21.87 -26.95
C GLU A 104 -18.62 -23.11 -27.43
N GLN A 105 -17.68 -22.94 -28.37
CA GLN A 105 -16.76 -24.00 -28.80
C GLN A 105 -15.90 -24.53 -27.64
N HIS A 106 -15.69 -23.73 -26.59
CA HIS A 106 -14.97 -24.11 -25.38
C HIS A 106 -15.90 -24.55 -24.24
N GLY A 107 -17.16 -24.87 -24.55
CA GLY A 107 -18.10 -25.53 -23.64
C GLY A 107 -18.85 -24.59 -22.69
N ILE A 108 -18.77 -23.28 -22.88
CA ILE A 108 -19.43 -22.30 -22.01
C ILE A 108 -20.68 -21.78 -22.69
N ARG A 109 -21.84 -21.97 -22.04
CA ARG A 109 -23.11 -21.43 -22.53
C ARG A 109 -23.15 -19.93 -22.31
N PHE A 110 -23.43 -19.17 -23.37
CA PHE A 110 -23.25 -17.72 -23.35
C PHE A 110 -24.50 -16.99 -23.86
N GLY A 111 -25.50 -16.87 -22.97
CA GLY A 111 -26.82 -16.32 -23.31
C GLY A 111 -27.03 -14.86 -22.89
N PRO A 112 -28.00 -14.16 -23.49
CA PRO A 112 -28.35 -12.81 -23.10
C PRO A 112 -29.10 -12.77 -21.75
N VAL A 113 -28.86 -11.72 -20.97
CA VAL A 113 -29.56 -11.41 -19.72
C VAL A 113 -30.11 -9.99 -19.80
N ASN A 114 -31.36 -9.81 -19.37
CA ASN A 114 -32.03 -8.50 -19.29
C ASN A 114 -31.75 -7.81 -17.94
N ASP A 115 -32.19 -6.55 -17.78
CA ASP A 115 -31.94 -5.76 -16.56
C ASP A 115 -32.41 -6.46 -15.28
N ALA A 116 -33.61 -7.05 -15.28
CA ALA A 116 -34.14 -7.75 -14.10
C ALA A 116 -33.31 -8.99 -13.75
N GLY A 117 -32.88 -9.75 -14.76
CA GLY A 117 -31.98 -10.89 -14.56
C GLY A 117 -30.60 -10.44 -14.07
N PHE A 118 -30.08 -9.34 -14.61
CA PHE A 118 -28.78 -8.80 -14.23
C PHE A 118 -28.78 -8.30 -12.78
N SER A 119 -29.78 -7.51 -12.38
CA SER A 119 -30.00 -7.07 -11.00
C SER A 119 -30.05 -8.26 -10.04
N LYS A 120 -30.77 -9.33 -10.39
CA LYS A 120 -30.80 -10.56 -9.59
C LYS A 120 -29.45 -11.27 -9.49
N LEU A 121 -28.65 -11.29 -10.56
CA LEU A 121 -27.34 -11.94 -10.57
C LEU A 121 -26.30 -11.21 -9.70
N ILE A 122 -26.33 -9.87 -9.70
CA ILE A 122 -25.42 -9.07 -8.86
C ILE A 122 -25.93 -8.89 -7.43
N ASP A 123 -27.21 -9.22 -7.20
CA ASP A 123 -27.91 -9.05 -5.93
C ASP A 123 -27.74 -7.62 -5.38
N ASP A 124 -28.13 -6.64 -6.19
CA ASP A 124 -28.02 -5.21 -5.86
C ASP A 124 -28.94 -4.81 -4.69
N ALA A 125 -30.13 -5.41 -4.58
CA ALA A 125 -31.05 -5.19 -3.47
C ALA A 125 -30.43 -5.52 -2.10
N GLY A 126 -29.64 -6.60 -2.01
CA GLY A 126 -28.95 -6.98 -0.77
C GLY A 126 -27.60 -6.29 -0.54
N TYR A 127 -27.10 -5.51 -1.51
CA TYR A 127 -25.73 -5.00 -1.49
C TYR A 127 -25.45 -4.06 -0.31
N ALA A 128 -26.34 -3.10 -0.05
CA ALA A 128 -26.13 -2.10 1.01
C ALA A 128 -25.89 -2.74 2.38
N GLN A 129 -26.71 -3.75 2.73
CA GLN A 129 -26.58 -4.48 3.99
C GLN A 129 -25.27 -5.28 4.06
N ARG A 130 -24.89 -5.97 2.97
CA ARG A 130 -23.62 -6.71 2.92
C ARG A 130 -22.42 -5.77 3.01
N TYR A 131 -22.49 -4.64 2.31
CA TYR A 131 -21.45 -3.63 2.32
C TYR A 131 -21.26 -3.07 3.73
N GLU A 132 -22.33 -2.70 4.42
CA GLU A 132 -22.26 -2.19 5.79
C GLU A 132 -21.60 -3.20 6.75
N ALA A 133 -22.07 -4.45 6.74
CA ALA A 133 -21.51 -5.51 7.58
C ALA A 133 -20.03 -5.79 7.29
N TRP A 134 -19.67 -5.86 6.00
CA TRP A 134 -18.30 -6.04 5.55
C TRP A 134 -17.42 -4.84 5.91
N HIS A 135 -17.91 -3.61 5.72
CA HIS A 135 -17.16 -2.37 5.90
C HIS A 135 -16.84 -2.10 7.36
N GLU A 136 -17.75 -2.43 8.29
CA GLU A 136 -17.47 -2.34 9.72
C GLU A 136 -16.38 -3.34 10.16
N LYS A 137 -16.41 -4.56 9.62
CA LYS A 137 -15.32 -5.53 9.85
C LYS A 137 -14.01 -5.04 9.23
N TRP A 138 -14.06 -4.55 7.99
CA TRP A 138 -12.91 -4.00 7.28
C TRP A 138 -12.26 -2.87 8.09
N LYS A 139 -13.02 -1.88 8.56
CA LYS A 139 -12.51 -0.79 9.41
C LYS A 139 -11.87 -1.28 10.71
N ALA A 140 -12.44 -2.33 11.31
CA ALA A 140 -11.87 -2.93 12.51
C ALA A 140 -10.50 -3.54 12.20
N ASP A 141 -10.42 -4.30 11.10
CA ASP A 141 -9.20 -4.97 10.64
C ASP A 141 -8.13 -3.98 10.15
N THR A 142 -8.50 -2.85 9.53
CA THR A 142 -7.57 -1.84 9.01
C THR A 142 -7.18 -0.76 10.01
N ARG A 143 -7.78 -0.69 11.20
CA ARG A 143 -7.56 0.42 12.14
C ARG A 143 -6.08 0.74 12.41
N SER A 144 -5.28 -0.30 12.66
CA SER A 144 -3.84 -0.16 12.91
C SER A 144 -3.09 0.27 11.65
N PHE A 145 -3.52 -0.22 10.48
CA PHE A 145 -2.96 0.19 9.20
C PHE A 145 -3.26 1.66 8.90
N ASP A 146 -4.51 2.08 9.07
CA ASP A 146 -4.96 3.44 8.77
C ASP A 146 -4.27 4.48 9.65
N GLY A 147 -4.08 4.18 10.94
CA GLY A 147 -3.34 5.07 11.83
C GLY A 147 -1.84 5.13 11.51
N LEU A 148 -1.23 4.00 11.14
CA LEU A 148 0.16 3.97 10.66
C LEU A 148 0.31 4.75 9.35
N LEU A 149 -0.56 4.51 8.37
CA LEU A 149 -0.60 5.20 7.07
C LEU A 149 -0.82 6.69 7.24
N GLY A 150 -1.74 7.10 8.13
CA GLY A 150 -2.00 8.50 8.45
C GLY A 150 -0.74 9.21 8.96
N GLY A 151 -0.06 8.62 9.95
CA GLY A 151 1.19 9.17 10.44
C GLY A 151 2.32 9.16 9.40
N ARG A 152 2.40 8.12 8.55
CA ARG A 152 3.37 8.05 7.44
C ARG A 152 3.10 9.15 6.39
N ARG A 153 1.84 9.42 6.05
CA ARG A 153 1.47 10.52 5.14
C ARG A 153 1.87 11.88 5.67
N GLU A 154 1.82 12.09 6.98
CA GLU A 154 2.22 13.35 7.61
C GLU A 154 3.74 13.52 7.67
N ASN A 155 4.49 12.43 7.84
CA ASN A 155 5.91 12.49 8.23
C ASN A 155 6.89 11.97 7.16
N THR A 156 6.41 11.30 6.10
CA THR A 156 7.26 10.64 5.09
C THR A 156 6.80 10.98 3.66
N ALA A 157 7.48 10.38 2.67
CA ALA A 157 7.15 10.45 1.24
C ALA A 157 5.97 9.56 0.82
N VAL A 158 5.37 8.82 1.75
CA VAL A 158 4.17 8.01 1.49
C VAL A 158 2.96 8.91 1.28
N ASP A 159 2.22 8.69 0.20
CA ASP A 159 0.95 9.38 -0.10
C ASP A 159 -0.21 8.39 -0.29
N GLN A 160 0.09 7.14 -0.59
CA GLN A 160 -0.89 6.09 -0.90
C GLN A 160 -0.74 4.88 0.01
N GLY A 161 -1.88 4.20 0.23
CA GLY A 161 -1.95 2.97 1.00
C GLY A 161 -2.86 1.97 0.31
N ILE A 162 -2.46 0.70 0.33
CA ILE A 162 -3.29 -0.43 -0.10
C ILE A 162 -3.35 -1.44 1.05
N TRP A 163 -4.55 -1.88 1.40
CA TRP A 163 -4.75 -2.97 2.33
C TRP A 163 -5.07 -4.27 1.56
N LEU A 164 -4.24 -5.29 1.74
CA LEU A 164 -4.50 -6.63 1.22
C LEU A 164 -5.32 -7.39 2.25
N SER A 165 -6.62 -7.43 2.02
CA SER A 165 -7.54 -8.03 2.99
C SER A 165 -7.64 -9.53 2.83
N SER A 166 -7.66 -10.21 3.97
CA SER A 166 -8.01 -11.62 4.10
C SER A 166 -9.05 -11.84 5.20
N ASP A 167 -9.83 -10.79 5.50
CA ASP A 167 -11.03 -10.91 6.32
C ASP A 167 -10.74 -11.47 7.74
N GLY A 168 -9.64 -10.99 8.35
CA GLY A 168 -9.20 -11.39 9.70
C GLY A 168 -8.40 -12.71 9.72
N ARG A 169 -7.89 -13.14 8.55
CA ARG A 169 -7.09 -14.36 8.40
C ARG A 169 -5.73 -14.05 7.80
N CYS A 170 -4.78 -14.97 7.93
CA CYS A 170 -3.49 -14.86 7.28
C CYS A 170 -3.63 -15.07 5.78
N LEU A 171 -3.05 -14.18 4.97
CA LEU A 171 -3.06 -14.30 3.50
C LEU A 171 -2.42 -15.60 2.97
N VAL A 172 -1.51 -16.21 3.73
CA VAL A 172 -0.76 -17.40 3.28
C VAL A 172 -1.46 -18.71 3.64
N CYS A 173 -2.01 -18.84 4.85
CA CYS A 173 -2.60 -20.11 5.32
C CYS A 173 -4.07 -20.04 5.76
N GLY A 174 -4.69 -18.86 5.75
CA GLY A 174 -6.08 -18.70 6.17
C GLY A 174 -6.34 -18.82 7.68
N VAL A 175 -5.32 -19.02 8.52
CA VAL A 175 -5.50 -19.03 9.99
C VAL A 175 -5.87 -17.64 10.49
N LYS A 176 -6.83 -17.57 11.43
CA LYS A 176 -7.28 -16.30 12.03
C LYS A 176 -6.10 -15.50 12.62
N THR A 177 -6.05 -14.21 12.33
CA THR A 177 -5.03 -13.31 12.87
C THR A 177 -5.51 -11.86 12.87
N ASP A 178 -5.08 -11.11 13.87
CA ASP A 178 -5.21 -9.66 14.01
C ASP A 178 -3.89 -8.93 13.74
N ARG A 179 -2.85 -9.68 13.37
CA ARG A 179 -1.50 -9.14 13.12
C ARG A 179 -1.44 -8.53 11.73
N MET A 180 -0.70 -7.43 11.66
CA MET A 180 -0.44 -6.69 10.43
C MET A 180 1.05 -6.72 10.12
N ALA A 181 1.38 -7.03 8.88
CA ALA A 181 2.68 -6.75 8.29
C ALA A 181 2.54 -5.63 7.26
N THR A 182 3.61 -4.88 7.02
CA THR A 182 3.58 -3.77 6.06
C THR A 182 4.85 -3.74 5.23
N SER A 183 4.72 -3.36 3.97
CA SER A 183 5.85 -3.04 3.10
C SER A 183 5.63 -1.68 2.47
N THR A 184 6.68 -1.07 1.94
CA THR A 184 6.59 0.22 1.26
C THR A 184 7.41 0.16 -0.02
N VAL A 185 6.77 0.51 -1.12
CA VAL A 185 7.41 0.63 -2.42
C VAL A 185 7.50 2.12 -2.73
N TRP A 186 8.68 2.56 -3.14
CA TRP A 186 8.94 3.97 -3.40
C TRP A 186 9.57 4.17 -4.78
N GLY A 187 8.95 5.06 -5.55
CA GLY A 187 9.46 5.58 -6.83
C GLY A 187 9.26 7.10 -6.86
N LYS A 188 8.41 7.60 -7.78
CA LYS A 188 8.01 9.02 -7.78
C LYS A 188 7.15 9.40 -6.56
N SER A 189 6.34 8.46 -6.07
CA SER A 189 5.57 8.57 -4.82
C SER A 189 5.71 7.28 -4.01
N GLY A 190 5.51 7.38 -2.69
CA GLY A 190 5.57 6.24 -1.77
C GLY A 190 4.21 5.59 -1.60
N MET A 191 4.14 4.27 -1.81
CA MET A 191 2.94 3.47 -1.57
C MET A 191 3.20 2.44 -0.48
N MET A 192 2.42 2.51 0.58
CA MET A 192 2.44 1.54 1.66
C MET A 192 1.45 0.40 1.38
N ILE A 193 1.88 -0.83 1.58
CA ILE A 193 1.05 -2.03 1.41
C ILE A 193 0.93 -2.71 2.76
N GLY A 194 -0.27 -2.73 3.34
CA GLY A 194 -0.59 -3.45 4.56
C GLY A 194 -1.22 -4.80 4.24
N MET A 195 -0.99 -5.79 5.10
CA MET A 195 -1.46 -7.16 4.91
C MET A 195 -1.58 -7.92 6.23
N GLN A 196 -2.41 -8.96 6.27
CA GLN A 196 -2.56 -9.82 7.44
C GLN A 196 -1.71 -11.08 7.31
N LEU A 197 -0.78 -11.26 8.26
CA LEU A 197 0.06 -12.45 8.38
C LEU A 197 0.01 -12.99 9.81
N CYS A 198 -0.14 -14.31 9.97
CA CYS A 198 0.02 -14.91 11.29
C CYS A 198 1.49 -14.83 11.73
N LEU A 199 1.75 -15.05 13.03
CA LEU A 199 3.09 -14.96 13.60
C LEU A 199 4.13 -15.81 12.86
N THR A 200 3.74 -17.02 12.44
CA THR A 200 4.61 -17.94 11.70
C THR A 200 5.05 -17.34 10.36
N HIS A 201 4.09 -16.89 9.54
CA HIS A 201 4.39 -16.35 8.22
C HIS A 201 5.04 -14.95 8.28
N GLU A 202 4.74 -14.16 9.31
CA GLU A 202 5.49 -12.93 9.60
C GLU A 202 6.98 -13.25 9.86
N ALA A 203 7.28 -14.21 10.73
CA ALA A 203 8.65 -14.62 11.04
C ALA A 203 9.38 -15.25 9.84
N GLU A 204 8.68 -16.00 8.99
CA GLU A 204 9.24 -16.52 7.74
C GLU A 204 9.55 -15.41 6.74
N SER A 205 8.68 -14.41 6.63
CA SER A 205 8.86 -13.29 5.71
C SER A 205 10.13 -12.49 6.01
N GLN A 206 10.53 -12.40 7.27
CA GLN A 206 11.76 -11.74 7.72
C GLN A 206 13.04 -12.45 7.23
N LYS A 207 12.95 -13.72 6.83
CA LYS A 207 14.07 -14.50 6.26
C LYS A 207 14.22 -14.30 4.76
N GLN A 208 13.26 -13.61 4.13
CA GLN A 208 13.32 -13.29 2.70
C GLN A 208 13.92 -11.89 2.49
N SER A 209 14.32 -11.60 1.25
CA SER A 209 14.84 -10.27 0.90
C SER A 209 13.81 -9.16 1.09
N THR A 210 12.53 -9.42 0.78
CA THR A 210 11.43 -8.48 1.07
C THR A 210 10.15 -9.25 1.42
N LEU A 211 9.27 -8.59 2.19
CA LEU A 211 7.93 -9.10 2.50
C LEU A 211 7.10 -9.33 1.23
N LEU A 212 7.27 -8.48 0.21
CA LEU A 212 6.58 -8.61 -1.06
C LEU A 212 7.09 -9.83 -1.87
N ASN A 213 8.38 -10.14 -1.81
CA ASN A 213 8.94 -11.36 -2.39
C ASN A 213 8.44 -12.61 -1.68
N TYR A 214 8.27 -12.54 -0.35
CA TYR A 214 7.66 -13.62 0.41
C TYR A 214 6.21 -13.85 -0.04
N LEU A 215 5.39 -12.80 -0.09
CA LEU A 215 4.02 -12.91 -0.59
C LEU A 215 3.95 -13.42 -2.03
N ALA A 216 4.83 -12.94 -2.91
CA ALA A 216 4.90 -13.39 -4.30
C ALA A 216 5.09 -14.90 -4.41
N LYS A 217 5.94 -15.50 -3.56
CA LYS A 217 6.16 -16.95 -3.56
C LYS A 217 4.91 -17.73 -3.12
N HIS A 218 4.17 -17.23 -2.14
CA HIS A 218 3.02 -17.93 -1.55
C HIS A 218 1.70 -17.69 -2.29
N LEU A 219 1.50 -16.49 -2.83
CA LEU A 219 0.30 -16.11 -3.58
C LEU A 219 0.47 -16.36 -5.09
N GLY A 220 1.52 -17.07 -5.46
CA GLY A 220 1.92 -17.29 -6.83
C GLY A 220 2.59 -16.08 -7.50
N GLY A 221 2.30 -14.83 -7.09
CA GLY A 221 2.69 -13.52 -7.66
C GLY A 221 4.16 -13.22 -8.01
N THR A 222 4.88 -14.14 -8.65
CA THR A 222 6.32 -14.08 -8.93
C THR A 222 6.68 -12.87 -9.81
N VAL A 223 5.74 -12.25 -10.53
CA VAL A 223 6.05 -11.17 -11.49
C VAL A 223 5.90 -9.77 -10.87
N MET A 224 4.92 -9.52 -9.99
CA MET A 224 4.68 -8.20 -9.36
C MET A 224 5.90 -7.57 -8.69
N PHE A 225 6.74 -8.38 -8.03
CA PHE A 225 7.77 -7.90 -7.10
C PHE A 225 9.18 -8.45 -7.38
N SER A 226 9.36 -9.31 -8.40
CA SER A 226 10.58 -10.12 -8.61
C SER A 226 11.88 -9.35 -8.85
N ASN A 227 11.81 -8.04 -9.06
CA ASN A 227 13.00 -7.21 -9.30
C ASN A 227 13.31 -6.25 -8.14
N MET A 228 12.65 -6.41 -6.99
CA MET A 228 12.90 -5.57 -5.82
C MET A 228 13.97 -6.21 -4.93
N ARG A 229 15.07 -5.48 -4.70
CA ARG A 229 16.08 -5.83 -3.68
C ARG A 229 16.14 -4.77 -2.59
N PRO A 230 16.52 -5.15 -1.36
CA PRO A 230 16.94 -4.18 -0.36
C PRO A 230 18.08 -3.31 -0.88
N ARG A 231 18.10 -2.05 -0.42
CA ARG A 231 19.26 -1.17 -0.60
C ARG A 231 20.42 -1.66 0.25
N THR A 232 21.65 -1.47 -0.24
CA THR A 232 22.84 -1.63 0.60
C THR A 232 23.00 -0.42 1.51
N ALA A 233 23.88 -0.52 2.50
CA ALA A 233 24.13 0.60 3.42
C ALA A 233 24.83 1.77 2.71
N GLU A 234 25.70 1.48 1.74
CA GLU A 234 26.37 2.48 0.89
C GLU A 234 25.37 3.25 0.04
N GLU A 235 24.42 2.55 -0.59
CA GLU A 235 23.35 3.18 -1.38
C GLU A 235 22.45 4.06 -0.51
N ALA A 236 22.15 3.61 0.71
CA ALA A 236 21.39 4.40 1.66
C ALA A 236 22.14 5.67 2.09
N LEU A 237 23.45 5.58 2.29
CA LEU A 237 24.31 6.72 2.64
C LEU A 237 24.45 7.73 1.50
N GLU A 238 24.64 7.25 0.27
CA GLU A 238 24.68 8.10 -0.93
C GLU A 238 23.37 8.88 -1.10
N GLN A 239 22.24 8.18 -0.97
CA GLN A 239 20.92 8.82 -1.03
C GLN A 239 20.69 9.79 0.14
N ALA A 240 21.20 9.49 1.33
CA ALA A 240 21.12 10.44 2.45
C ALA A 240 21.88 11.73 2.13
N CYS A 241 23.09 11.63 1.57
CA CYS A 241 23.88 12.78 1.14
C CYS A 241 23.17 13.58 0.03
N GLU A 242 22.63 12.91 -0.97
CA GLU A 242 21.85 13.54 -2.05
C GLU A 242 20.63 14.25 -1.49
N ALA A 243 19.83 13.57 -0.67
CA ALA A 243 18.62 14.12 -0.04
C ALA A 243 18.93 15.35 0.83
N LEU A 244 20.01 15.30 1.61
CA LEU A 244 20.47 16.43 2.43
C LEU A 244 20.89 17.63 1.56
N THR A 245 21.57 17.38 0.45
CA THR A 245 22.11 18.45 -0.42
C THR A 245 21.05 19.05 -1.32
N VAL A 246 20.28 18.20 -2.02
CA VAL A 246 19.32 18.57 -3.05
C VAL A 246 17.98 18.98 -2.44
N ASN A 247 17.43 18.17 -1.53
CA ASN A 247 16.08 18.39 -1.01
C ASN A 247 16.05 19.24 0.27
N LEU A 248 17.10 19.18 1.09
CA LEU A 248 17.19 19.94 2.34
C LEU A 248 18.17 21.14 2.24
N GLU A 249 18.78 21.36 1.07
CA GLU A 249 19.70 22.48 0.79
C GLU A 249 20.82 22.64 1.85
N CYS A 250 21.30 21.51 2.37
CA CYS A 250 22.42 21.48 3.29
C CYS A 250 23.75 21.40 2.54
N THR A 251 24.81 21.90 3.14
CA THR A 251 26.18 21.58 2.76
C THR A 251 26.66 20.41 3.62
N ILE A 252 27.14 19.33 3.00
CA ILE A 252 27.76 18.21 3.71
C ILE A 252 29.05 18.72 4.37
N VAL A 253 29.15 18.55 5.70
CA VAL A 253 30.32 18.94 6.49
C VAL A 253 31.28 17.77 6.63
N LYS A 254 30.74 16.58 6.92
CA LYS A 254 31.52 15.34 7.03
C LYS A 254 30.65 14.11 6.87
N VAL A 255 31.28 13.03 6.40
CA VAL A 255 30.73 11.68 6.33
C VAL A 255 31.71 10.74 7.01
N GLU A 256 31.28 10.09 8.08
CA GLU A 256 32.08 9.15 8.87
C GLU A 256 31.26 7.89 9.09
N GLU A 257 31.75 6.75 8.61
CA GLU A 257 31.04 5.47 8.64
C GLU A 257 29.62 5.62 8.05
N GLN A 258 28.59 5.34 8.87
CA GLN A 258 27.18 5.47 8.51
C GLN A 258 26.54 6.74 9.06
N THR A 259 27.35 7.78 9.29
CA THR A 259 26.90 9.07 9.83
C THR A 259 27.22 10.22 8.86
N VAL A 260 26.19 10.96 8.48
CA VAL A 260 26.30 12.19 7.67
C VAL A 260 26.03 13.39 8.55
N THR A 261 26.96 14.34 8.58
CA THR A 261 26.77 15.65 9.19
C THR A 261 26.65 16.68 8.08
N ALA A 262 25.55 17.40 8.05
CA ALA A 262 25.29 18.46 7.08
C ALA A 262 24.83 19.73 7.78
N ARG A 263 24.99 20.88 7.12
CA ARG A 263 24.69 22.19 7.71
C ARG A 263 23.85 23.03 6.76
N ARG A 264 22.78 23.63 7.28
CA ARG A 264 21.93 24.61 6.59
C ARG A 264 22.62 25.98 6.56
N LYS A 265 22.23 26.85 5.62
CA LYS A 265 22.72 28.24 5.54
C LYS A 265 22.50 29.05 6.83
N THR A 266 21.48 28.69 7.61
CA THR A 266 21.13 29.28 8.91
C THR A 266 22.09 28.87 10.05
N GLY A 267 23.01 27.95 9.81
CA GLY A 267 23.91 27.37 10.82
C GLY A 267 23.35 26.13 11.52
N VAL A 268 22.05 25.82 11.36
CA VAL A 268 21.45 24.57 11.87
C VAL A 268 22.19 23.37 11.31
N THR A 269 22.58 22.45 12.19
CA THR A 269 23.33 21.24 11.82
C THR A 269 22.41 20.02 11.91
N VAL A 270 22.44 19.18 10.88
CA VAL A 270 21.67 17.95 10.74
C VAL A 270 22.66 16.79 10.81
N VAL A 271 22.47 15.89 11.78
CA VAL A 271 23.28 14.68 11.92
C VAL A 271 22.40 13.46 11.73
N ILE A 272 22.64 12.73 10.63
CA ILE A 272 21.95 11.50 10.28
C ILE A 272 22.86 10.33 10.62
N ARG A 273 22.41 9.42 11.48
CA ARG A 273 23.06 8.13 11.76
C ARG A 273 22.17 7.03 11.22
N GLN A 274 22.66 6.20 10.29
CA GLN A 274 21.85 5.20 9.60
C GLN A 274 22.57 3.86 9.50
N HIS A 275 22.68 3.11 10.61
CA HIS A 275 23.33 1.79 10.58
C HIS A 275 22.45 0.72 9.94
N SER A 276 21.14 0.80 10.14
CA SER A 276 20.14 -0.05 9.49
C SER A 276 18.77 0.65 9.53
N PRO A 277 17.77 0.17 8.77
CA PRO A 277 16.40 0.68 8.86
C PRO A 277 15.78 0.57 10.27
N SER A 278 16.32 -0.29 11.14
CA SER A 278 15.86 -0.45 12.53
C SER A 278 16.80 0.18 13.57
N ASN A 279 17.95 0.72 13.16
CA ASN A 279 18.93 1.37 14.02
C ASN A 279 19.42 2.67 13.38
N TYR A 280 18.67 3.74 13.63
CA TYR A 280 18.95 5.05 13.07
C TYR A 280 18.62 6.16 14.06
N ALA A 281 19.14 7.36 13.80
CA ALA A 281 18.74 8.56 14.50
C ALA A 281 18.95 9.80 13.62
N TYR A 282 18.06 10.78 13.75
CA TYR A 282 18.18 12.08 13.10
C TYR A 282 18.26 13.15 14.19
N ASN A 283 19.38 13.88 14.29
CA ASN A 283 19.56 14.94 15.27
C ASN A 283 19.60 16.29 14.58
N ILE A 284 18.79 17.23 15.08
CA ILE A 284 18.82 18.63 14.65
C ILE A 284 19.45 19.45 15.76
N LEU A 285 20.55 20.12 15.43
CA LEU A 285 21.36 20.89 16.37
C LEU A 285 21.29 22.39 16.05
N SER A 286 21.37 23.21 17.08
CA SER A 286 21.55 24.66 16.94
C SER A 286 22.93 24.97 16.33
N PRO A 287 23.18 26.21 15.87
CA PRO A 287 24.50 26.63 15.37
C PRO A 287 25.63 26.42 16.39
N GLU A 288 25.31 26.47 17.68
CA GLU A 288 26.23 26.24 18.80
C GLU A 288 26.39 24.74 19.16
N GLY A 289 25.74 23.84 18.41
CA GLY A 289 25.84 22.39 18.60
C GLY A 289 24.89 21.81 19.66
N LYS A 290 23.94 22.59 20.20
CA LYS A 290 22.96 22.07 21.18
C LYS A 290 21.85 21.29 20.48
N GLN A 291 21.50 20.12 21.01
CA GLN A 291 20.37 19.32 20.49
C GLN A 291 19.05 20.05 20.66
N LEU A 292 18.34 20.26 19.56
CA LEU A 292 17.02 20.91 19.52
C LEU A 292 15.91 19.87 19.41
N SER A 293 16.06 18.90 18.51
CA SER A 293 15.13 17.81 18.31
C SER A 293 15.85 16.54 17.86
N ARG A 294 15.20 15.39 18.06
CA ARG A 294 15.75 14.08 17.69
C ARG A 294 14.65 13.11 17.25
N VAL A 295 14.92 12.35 16.20
CA VAL A 295 14.21 11.10 15.87
C VAL A 295 15.11 9.92 16.26
N ASP A 296 14.56 8.89 16.88
CA ASP A 296 15.29 7.70 17.31
C ASP A 296 14.44 6.42 17.14
N SER A 297 15.08 5.33 16.71
CA SER A 297 14.46 4.01 16.57
C SER A 297 14.53 3.13 17.82
N ALA A 298 15.20 3.61 18.88
CA ALA A 298 15.36 2.85 20.12
C ALA A 298 14.04 2.64 20.87
N ASN A 299 13.80 1.40 21.30
CA ASN A 299 12.59 0.99 22.02
C ASN A 299 12.66 1.31 23.52
N HIS A 300 12.69 2.59 23.88
CA HIS A 300 12.69 3.05 25.28
C HIS A 300 11.51 3.99 25.63
N HIS A 301 10.60 4.23 24.70
CA HIS A 301 9.37 4.99 24.91
C HIS A 301 8.13 4.20 24.51
N LYS A 302 7.04 4.39 25.26
CA LYS A 302 5.74 3.84 24.91
C LYS A 302 5.00 4.84 24.02
N VAL A 303 5.02 4.61 22.72
CA VAL A 303 4.27 5.38 21.71
C VAL A 303 3.22 4.49 21.01
N PRO A 304 2.15 5.07 20.44
CA PRO A 304 1.10 4.27 19.78
C PRO A 304 1.59 3.45 18.58
N TYR A 305 2.61 3.96 17.87
CA TYR A 305 3.28 3.31 16.74
C TYR A 305 4.78 3.38 16.98
N GLY A 306 5.33 2.32 17.58
CA GLY A 306 6.74 2.26 17.98
C GLY A 306 7.52 1.19 17.22
N PRO A 307 8.84 1.10 17.43
CA PRO A 307 9.60 1.81 18.48
C PRO A 307 10.00 3.25 18.12
N ASP A 308 9.89 3.61 16.84
CA ASP A 308 10.39 4.86 16.30
C ASP A 308 9.62 6.07 16.83
N HIS A 309 10.34 7.04 17.38
CA HIS A 309 9.75 8.18 18.06
C HIS A 309 10.53 9.47 17.84
N VAL A 310 9.85 10.60 18.07
CA VAL A 310 10.40 11.94 17.93
C VAL A 310 10.33 12.71 19.25
N HIS A 311 11.44 13.39 19.54
CA HIS A 311 11.63 14.37 20.61
C HIS A 311 11.62 15.76 19.97
N SER A 312 10.47 16.45 19.97
CA SER A 312 10.30 17.70 19.21
C SER A 312 10.95 18.94 19.86
N ASP A 313 11.20 18.93 21.18
CA ASP A 313 11.93 20.02 21.85
C ASP A 313 12.71 19.53 23.08
N LEU A 314 13.98 19.20 22.86
CA LEU A 314 14.88 18.70 23.90
C LEU A 314 15.32 19.76 24.92
N ARG A 315 14.94 21.04 24.73
CA ARG A 315 15.27 22.12 25.67
C ARG A 315 14.34 22.14 26.89
N LYS A 316 13.19 21.44 26.83
CA LYS A 316 12.19 21.40 27.92
C LYS A 316 12.22 20.03 28.60
N SER A 317 12.98 19.89 29.68
CA SER A 317 13.17 18.61 30.40
C SER A 317 11.89 17.98 30.95
N THR A 318 10.84 18.76 31.23
CA THR A 318 9.59 18.27 31.84
C THR A 318 8.38 18.24 30.90
N LYS A 319 8.52 18.66 29.63
CA LYS A 319 7.42 18.76 28.65
C LYS A 319 7.76 18.22 27.26
N ASN A 320 8.81 17.41 27.14
CA ASN A 320 9.13 16.82 25.84
C ASN A 320 8.09 15.74 25.53
N VAL A 321 7.04 16.12 24.79
CA VAL A 321 5.97 15.21 24.37
C VAL A 321 6.56 14.29 23.30
N VAL A 322 7.00 13.11 23.73
CA VAL A 322 7.48 12.07 22.82
C VAL A 322 6.29 11.52 22.03
N LYS A 323 6.43 11.46 20.71
CA LYS A 323 5.40 10.95 19.80
C LYS A 323 5.99 9.90 18.87
N ALA A 324 5.14 9.05 18.30
CA ALA A 324 5.54 8.21 17.19
C ALA A 324 6.07 9.10 16.05
N SER A 325 7.23 8.76 15.49
CA SER A 325 7.81 9.51 14.37
C SER A 325 7.26 9.04 13.03
N PHE A 326 6.80 7.78 12.95
CA PHE A 326 6.40 7.13 11.70
C PHE A 326 7.50 7.19 10.64
N THR A 327 8.78 7.15 11.02
CA THR A 327 9.93 7.20 10.11
C THR A 327 10.41 5.81 9.71
N TYR A 328 11.06 5.69 8.56
CA TYR A 328 11.56 4.42 8.00
C TYR A 328 13.02 4.15 8.34
N GLY A 329 13.74 5.17 8.83
CA GLY A 329 15.19 5.08 8.91
C GLY A 329 15.84 5.23 7.55
N ASP A 330 15.16 5.92 6.62
CA ASP A 330 15.63 6.22 5.28
C ASP A 330 15.39 7.71 4.99
N VAL A 331 16.47 8.48 4.84
CA VAL A 331 16.38 9.95 4.73
C VAL A 331 15.51 10.36 3.55
N GLY A 332 15.60 9.67 2.42
CA GLY A 332 14.80 9.96 1.22
C GLY A 332 13.30 9.82 1.47
N LEU A 333 12.90 8.77 2.22
CA LEU A 333 11.52 8.59 2.64
C LEU A 333 11.11 9.57 3.75
N ASP A 334 12.01 9.89 4.68
CA ASP A 334 11.71 10.64 5.90
C ASP A 334 11.91 12.16 5.77
N LEU A 335 12.21 12.64 4.55
CA LEU A 335 12.47 14.04 4.21
C LEU A 335 11.48 15.02 4.84
N LYS A 336 10.18 14.68 4.82
CA LYS A 336 9.10 15.56 5.26
C LYS A 336 9.19 15.90 6.74
N LEU A 337 9.41 14.91 7.60
CA LEU A 337 9.61 15.14 9.03
C LEU A 337 10.95 15.85 9.30
N ILE A 338 12.02 15.44 8.63
CA ILE A 338 13.34 16.06 8.83
C ILE A 338 13.28 17.55 8.48
N LEU A 339 12.70 17.91 7.34
CA LEU A 339 12.52 19.29 6.92
C LEU A 339 11.68 20.08 7.92
N LYS A 340 10.57 19.50 8.40
CA LYS A 340 9.74 20.13 9.44
C LYS A 340 10.53 20.45 10.70
N LEU A 341 11.34 19.50 11.20
CA LEU A 341 12.16 19.71 12.39
C LEU A 341 13.24 20.78 12.18
N ILE A 342 13.82 20.85 10.98
CA ILE A 342 14.76 21.92 10.59
C ILE A 342 14.06 23.28 10.60
N GLN A 343 12.91 23.40 9.93
CA GLN A 343 12.16 24.65 9.84
C GLN A 343 11.68 25.13 11.22
N GLU A 344 11.25 24.22 12.09
CA GLU A 344 10.92 24.54 13.49
C GLU A 344 12.15 25.06 14.26
N ALA A 345 13.33 24.46 14.05
CA ALA A 345 14.58 24.95 14.63
C ALA A 345 14.95 26.35 14.11
N GLU A 346 14.88 26.57 12.79
CA GLU A 346 15.16 27.86 12.15
C GLU A 346 14.19 28.96 12.62
N GLY A 347 12.90 28.66 12.72
CA GLY A 347 11.89 29.60 13.24
C GLY A 347 12.09 29.98 14.71
N LYS A 348 12.65 29.08 15.52
CA LYS A 348 13.00 29.37 16.92
C LYS A 348 14.25 30.28 17.02
N LEU A 349 15.20 30.14 16.11
CA LEU A 349 16.41 30.98 16.06
C LEU A 349 16.07 32.42 15.65
N SER A 350 15.20 32.60 14.65
CA SER A 350 14.78 33.93 14.20
C SER A 350 13.96 34.69 15.25
N ASN A 351 13.13 34.00 16.04
CA ASN A 351 12.39 34.62 17.15
C ASN A 351 13.29 35.03 18.32
N ASN A 352 14.35 34.28 18.62
CA ASN A 352 15.30 34.66 19.67
C ASN A 352 16.15 35.88 19.29
N GLN A 353 16.42 36.10 18.00
CA GLN A 353 17.11 37.31 17.54
C GLN A 353 16.24 38.58 17.64
N LYS A 354 14.91 38.45 17.57
CA LYS A 354 13.97 39.59 17.71
C LYS A 354 13.75 40.07 19.14
N VAL A 355 14.12 39.28 20.14
CA VAL A 355 13.94 39.62 21.58
C VAL A 355 15.16 40.36 22.15
N ILE A 356 16.25 40.49 21.39
CA ILE A 356 17.51 41.11 21.81
C ILE A 356 17.70 42.53 21.22
N HIS A 357 16.68 43.04 20.50
CA HIS A 357 16.57 44.44 20.07
C HIS A 357 15.38 45.08 20.76
#